data_AF-A0A951QA97-F1
#
_entry.id   AF-A0A951QA97-F1
#
_cell.length_a   1.000
_cell.length_b   1.000
_cell.length_c   1.000
_cell.angle_alpha   90.00
_cell.angle_beta   90.00
_cell.angle_gamma   90.00
#
_symmetry.space_group_name_H-M   'P 1'
#
loop_
_entity.id
_entity.type
_entity.pdbx_description
1 polymer ?
#
loop_
_entity_poly.entity_id
_entity_poly.type
_entity_poly.pdbx_seq_one_letter_code
_entity_poly.pdbx_strand_id
1 'polypeptide(L)'
;MAITVDTLLDENNGNVSAGNVSLREAIALSNVGDNISFASSLAGGTIILTQGDLVVDKGLTITGLGADRLTISGNNASRVFKIDDGQSSASRVVIDGLTIANGFLNESLGSQSRGAGIFNAESLTLTHTVIRDNKALFGGGIDSSSNLSIANSTINNNVATLGGGGISSGSTEGTVHVTALTNTTISGNQTNAEGGGIYNGATSRLIINSSTIHQNKAALAGGGIASSTVTTGAINGATGQSISNTIIAGNFDNDSSKGSYSDVSGSFTTALFNLIGDGTGSTGFTNGVNGNKVGTSATPIAPQLGSLQNNGGATPTHALLADSPAIDAANPNANVLVDQRGVARPQRNGFDIGAYETTSPIISDQPPGVGDPPPAIAPQTPPAIAPQPKRVIGTNRSDVLLGSADNDVIVGGVGGDVVTGSAGADQFVYTGVSRRRALADSQISNSPKLTRRRLDQITDFNALEGDRIKLDFDNNLSTAELPSSIHNAGKVRTPVLPGRGTVQRGQVQAIAAAYDDVNPIIPGRQRARVSEAVIVAHKRRTYLSVNDNQAGFNPKRDLVIDVTGMNFQRPQDALAGATLSVNQYFT
;
A
#
# COMPACT_ATOMS: atom_id res chain seq x y z
N MET A 1 27.49 -25.96 -5.32
CA MET A 1 27.90 -25.65 -3.93
C MET A 1 26.84 -24.77 -3.30
N ALA A 2 26.50 -24.94 -2.02
CA ALA A 2 25.60 -24.02 -1.34
C ALA A 2 26.43 -22.89 -0.75
N ILE A 3 26.19 -21.65 -1.18
CA ILE A 3 26.84 -20.46 -0.62
C ILE A 3 25.82 -19.78 0.29
N THR A 4 26.23 -19.48 1.53
CA THR A 4 25.36 -18.83 2.50
C THR A 4 25.84 -17.40 2.74
N VAL A 5 24.99 -16.44 2.44
CA VAL A 5 25.15 -15.03 2.78
C VAL A 5 24.96 -14.87 4.28
N ASP A 6 25.90 -14.26 4.98
CA ASP A 6 25.88 -14.14 6.43
C ASP A 6 26.15 -12.72 6.96
N THR A 7 26.14 -11.72 6.07
CA THR A 7 26.16 -10.30 6.41
C THR A 7 25.07 -9.51 5.68
N LEU A 8 24.63 -8.39 6.29
CA LEU A 8 23.73 -7.42 5.65
C LEU A 8 24.47 -6.37 4.81
N LEU A 9 25.80 -6.36 4.86
CA LEU A 9 26.61 -5.39 4.15
C LEU A 9 26.61 -5.69 2.65
N ASP A 10 26.55 -4.64 1.83
CA ASP A 10 26.83 -4.72 0.40
C ASP A 10 28.32 -4.45 0.16
N GLU A 11 29.14 -5.50 0.24
CA GLU A 11 30.59 -5.45 0.05
C GLU A 11 31.08 -6.39 -1.05
N ASN A 12 32.25 -6.07 -1.61
CA ASN A 12 32.97 -6.91 -2.58
C ASN A 12 34.47 -6.75 -2.35
N ASN A 13 34.91 -7.19 -1.17
CA ASN A 13 36.30 -7.06 -0.73
C ASN A 13 37.05 -8.40 -0.79
N GLY A 14 36.36 -9.49 -1.12
CA GLY A 14 36.91 -10.84 -1.22
C GLY A 14 37.08 -11.55 0.12
N ASN A 15 36.61 -10.97 1.21
CA ASN A 15 36.66 -11.56 2.54
C ASN A 15 35.49 -12.52 2.77
N VAL A 16 35.70 -13.80 2.44
CA VAL A 16 34.69 -14.86 2.60
C VAL A 16 34.75 -15.57 3.96
N SER A 17 35.32 -14.92 4.98
CA SER A 17 35.31 -15.48 6.34
C SER A 17 33.91 -15.39 6.97
N ALA A 18 33.63 -16.26 7.94
CA ALA A 18 32.32 -16.31 8.58
C ALA A 18 31.87 -14.92 9.10
N GLY A 19 30.65 -14.54 8.75
CA GLY A 19 30.04 -13.23 9.04
C GLY A 19 30.38 -12.12 8.05
N ASN A 20 31.04 -12.42 6.93
CA ASN A 20 31.47 -11.43 5.93
C ASN A 20 31.04 -11.78 4.50
N VAL A 21 30.36 -12.90 4.25
CA VAL A 21 29.94 -13.27 2.89
C VAL A 21 28.71 -12.44 2.51
N SER A 22 28.91 -11.42 1.69
CA SER A 22 27.84 -10.58 1.17
C SER A 22 27.04 -11.28 0.07
N LEU A 23 25.83 -10.79 -0.24
CA LEU A 23 25.07 -11.29 -1.39
C LEU A 23 25.80 -11.06 -2.72
N ARG A 24 26.49 -9.92 -2.85
CA ARG A 24 27.26 -9.59 -4.05
C ARG A 24 28.42 -10.56 -4.26
N GLU A 25 29.14 -10.87 -3.20
CA GLU A 25 30.23 -11.85 -3.22
C GLU A 25 29.69 -13.25 -3.47
N ALA A 26 28.57 -13.63 -2.84
CA ALA A 26 27.94 -14.92 -3.06
C ALA A 26 27.57 -15.13 -4.54
N ILE A 27 27.03 -14.11 -5.22
CA ILE A 27 26.75 -14.18 -6.67
C ILE A 27 28.04 -14.33 -7.49
N ALA A 28 29.08 -13.56 -7.15
CA ALA A 28 30.36 -13.62 -7.85
C ALA A 28 31.05 -14.99 -7.72
N LEU A 29 30.99 -15.59 -6.52
CA LEU A 29 31.60 -16.89 -6.21
C LEU A 29 30.82 -18.09 -6.73
N SER A 30 29.53 -17.91 -7.03
CA SER A 30 28.66 -18.99 -7.48
C SER A 30 29.00 -19.46 -8.91
N ASN A 31 28.88 -20.77 -9.13
CA ASN A 31 28.91 -21.39 -10.45
C ASN A 31 27.49 -21.51 -11.02
N VAL A 32 27.38 -21.75 -12.33
CA VAL A 32 26.09 -22.04 -12.99
C VAL A 32 25.37 -23.18 -12.26
N GLY A 33 24.12 -22.93 -11.87
CA GLY A 33 23.24 -23.87 -11.18
C GLY A 33 23.36 -23.89 -9.65
N ASP A 34 24.25 -23.08 -9.07
CA ASP A 34 24.38 -22.99 -7.61
C ASP A 34 23.15 -22.37 -6.95
N ASN A 35 22.98 -22.69 -5.66
CA ASN A 35 21.94 -22.12 -4.80
C ASN A 35 22.60 -21.24 -3.73
N ILE A 36 22.19 -19.97 -3.69
CA ILE A 36 22.55 -19.00 -2.67
C ILE A 36 21.44 -19.01 -1.61
N SER A 37 21.83 -19.21 -0.35
CA SER A 37 20.95 -19.11 0.80
C SER A 37 21.40 -18.00 1.75
N PHE A 38 20.62 -17.71 2.78
CA PHE A 38 20.95 -16.68 3.78
C PHE A 38 20.99 -17.30 5.17
N ALA A 39 21.93 -16.84 6.00
CA ALA A 39 22.01 -17.19 7.40
C ALA A 39 20.75 -16.68 8.12
N SER A 40 20.20 -17.50 9.03
CA SER A 40 18.99 -17.15 9.79
C SER A 40 19.14 -15.89 10.63
N SER A 41 20.37 -15.52 11.00
CA SER A 41 20.70 -14.28 11.71
C SER A 41 20.37 -13.01 10.93
N LEU A 42 20.13 -13.10 9.61
CA LEU A 42 19.77 -11.96 8.76
C LEU A 42 18.25 -11.69 8.73
N ALA A 43 17.44 -12.50 9.43
CA ALA A 43 15.98 -12.33 9.46
C ALA A 43 15.57 -10.98 10.07
N GLY A 44 14.61 -10.31 9.43
CA GLY A 44 14.20 -8.93 9.73
C GLY A 44 15.15 -7.87 9.16
N GLY A 45 16.28 -8.28 8.57
CA GLY A 45 17.30 -7.39 8.05
C GLY A 45 16.97 -6.81 6.67
N THR A 46 17.72 -5.76 6.32
CA THR A 46 17.74 -5.17 4.98
C THR A 46 19.18 -5.14 4.48
N ILE A 47 19.44 -5.75 3.33
CA ILE A 47 20.66 -5.55 2.57
C ILE A 47 20.48 -4.28 1.75
N ILE A 48 21.18 -3.21 2.13
CA ILE A 48 21.11 -1.92 1.45
C ILE A 48 22.25 -1.86 0.44
N LEU A 49 21.91 -1.77 -0.85
CA LEU A 49 22.90 -1.70 -1.92
C LEU A 49 23.59 -0.33 -1.92
N THR A 50 24.92 -0.37 -1.96
CA THR A 50 25.81 0.80 -2.01
C THR A 50 26.77 0.75 -3.19
N GLN A 51 26.91 -0.40 -3.85
CA GLN A 51 27.79 -0.61 -5.00
C GLN A 51 27.04 -0.77 -6.33
N GLY A 52 25.78 -0.35 -6.38
CA GLY A 52 24.92 -0.46 -7.57
C GLY A 52 24.22 -1.80 -7.70
N ASP A 53 23.76 -2.12 -8.91
CA ASP A 53 22.98 -3.32 -9.22
C ASP A 53 23.69 -4.60 -8.77
N LEU A 54 22.94 -5.58 -8.27
CA LEU A 54 23.39 -6.96 -8.17
C LEU A 54 23.26 -7.61 -9.55
N VAL A 55 24.40 -7.78 -10.24
CA VAL A 55 24.45 -8.41 -11.56
C VAL A 55 24.46 -9.92 -11.39
N VAL A 56 23.43 -10.58 -11.92
CA VAL A 56 23.32 -12.03 -12.02
C VAL A 56 23.57 -12.40 -13.48
N ASP A 57 24.81 -12.81 -13.75
CA ASP A 57 25.37 -13.08 -15.07
C ASP A 57 25.47 -14.59 -15.39
N LYS A 58 24.70 -15.40 -14.68
CA LYS A 58 24.64 -16.86 -14.86
C LYS A 58 23.36 -17.43 -14.26
N GLY A 59 22.99 -18.64 -14.69
CA GLY A 59 21.85 -19.34 -14.10
C GLY A 59 22.09 -19.70 -12.64
N LEU A 60 21.25 -19.21 -11.72
CA LEU A 60 21.39 -19.38 -10.26
C LEU A 60 20.01 -19.49 -9.59
N THR A 61 20.00 -20.08 -8.39
CA THR A 61 18.87 -19.98 -7.46
C THR A 61 19.26 -19.11 -6.26
N ILE A 62 18.41 -18.17 -5.88
CA ILE A 62 18.56 -17.34 -4.68
C ILE A 62 17.36 -17.62 -3.78
N THR A 63 17.59 -18.34 -2.69
CA THR A 63 16.55 -18.73 -1.73
C THR A 63 16.63 -17.83 -0.50
N GLY A 64 15.71 -16.87 -0.43
CA GLY A 64 15.56 -15.94 0.67
C GLY A 64 14.99 -16.56 1.96
N LEU A 65 14.90 -15.73 2.99
CA LEU A 65 14.37 -16.14 4.30
C LEU A 65 12.84 -16.09 4.38
N GLY A 66 12.18 -15.50 3.38
CA GLY A 66 10.78 -15.07 3.39
C GLY A 66 10.69 -13.59 3.05
N ALA A 67 9.69 -13.19 2.26
CA ALA A 67 9.56 -11.79 1.82
C ALA A 67 9.34 -10.83 3.00
N ASP A 68 8.67 -11.27 4.06
CA ASP A 68 8.50 -10.55 5.32
C ASP A 68 9.77 -10.51 6.19
N ARG A 69 10.81 -11.28 5.83
CA ARG A 69 11.99 -11.54 6.65
C ARG A 69 13.30 -11.05 6.07
N LEU A 70 13.38 -10.72 4.79
CA LEU A 70 14.61 -10.18 4.22
C LEU A 70 14.31 -9.25 3.05
N THR A 71 14.79 -8.01 3.17
CA THR A 71 14.70 -7.02 2.10
C THR A 71 16.07 -6.83 1.43
N ILE A 72 16.08 -6.80 0.10
CA ILE A 72 17.18 -6.28 -0.71
C ILE A 72 16.74 -4.93 -1.27
N SER A 73 17.44 -3.87 -0.89
CA SER A 73 17.05 -2.49 -1.16
C SER A 73 18.02 -1.81 -2.10
N GLY A 74 17.54 -1.26 -3.22
CA GLY A 74 18.33 -0.45 -4.16
C GLY A 74 18.68 0.95 -3.62
N ASN A 75 18.30 1.24 -2.37
CA ASN A 75 18.64 2.46 -1.63
C ASN A 75 18.22 3.77 -2.32
N ASN A 76 17.19 3.73 -3.16
CA ASN A 76 16.79 4.81 -4.05
C ASN A 76 17.93 5.36 -4.92
N ALA A 77 18.93 4.53 -5.21
CA ALA A 77 20.16 4.94 -5.88
C ALA A 77 20.52 4.08 -7.09
N SER A 78 20.12 2.80 -7.10
CA SER A 78 20.40 1.88 -8.20
C SER A 78 19.20 0.99 -8.51
N ARG A 79 19.31 0.19 -9.57
CA ARG A 79 18.47 -0.99 -9.70
C ARG A 79 18.87 -2.02 -8.63
N VAL A 80 17.95 -2.90 -8.24
CA VAL A 80 18.27 -3.97 -7.28
C VAL A 80 18.97 -5.13 -8.00
N PHE A 81 18.29 -5.79 -8.95
CA PHE A 81 18.84 -6.92 -9.69
C PHE A 81 18.90 -6.65 -11.19
N LYS A 82 20.07 -6.88 -11.78
CA LYS A 82 20.24 -6.98 -13.24
C LYS A 82 20.47 -8.45 -13.59
N ILE A 83 19.48 -9.09 -14.20
CA ILE A 83 19.55 -10.50 -14.60
C ILE A 83 19.86 -10.53 -16.10
N ASP A 84 21.14 -10.70 -16.44
CA ASP A 84 21.67 -10.59 -17.81
C ASP A 84 23.11 -11.14 -17.83
N ASP A 85 23.33 -12.26 -18.54
CA ASP A 85 24.65 -12.86 -18.76
C ASP A 85 25.37 -12.30 -20.01
N GLY A 86 24.72 -11.38 -20.73
CA GLY A 86 25.23 -10.75 -21.94
C GLY A 86 25.26 -11.67 -23.16
N GLN A 87 24.73 -12.88 -23.06
CA GLN A 87 24.57 -13.82 -24.16
C GLN A 87 23.13 -13.82 -24.68
N SER A 88 22.93 -14.34 -25.89
CA SER A 88 21.60 -14.46 -26.49
C SER A 88 20.81 -15.68 -25.99
N SER A 89 21.49 -16.63 -25.35
CA SER A 89 20.86 -17.84 -24.80
C SER A 89 20.42 -17.59 -23.37
N ALA A 90 19.10 -17.68 -23.12
CA ALA A 90 18.57 -17.39 -21.80
C ALA A 90 19.02 -18.42 -20.72
N SER A 91 19.71 -17.93 -19.70
CA SER A 91 20.03 -18.65 -18.46
C SER A 91 18.81 -18.73 -17.53
N ARG A 92 18.68 -19.81 -16.76
CA ARG A 92 17.59 -19.96 -15.78
C ARG A 92 17.98 -19.33 -14.45
N VAL A 93 17.21 -18.33 -13.99
CA VAL A 93 17.37 -17.71 -12.68
C VAL A 93 16.09 -17.89 -11.85
N VAL A 94 16.26 -18.25 -10.58
CA VAL A 94 15.16 -18.41 -9.63
C VAL A 94 15.43 -17.52 -8.42
N ILE A 95 14.44 -16.73 -8.02
CA ILE A 95 14.47 -15.95 -6.78
C ILE A 95 13.22 -16.30 -5.98
N ASP A 96 13.41 -16.75 -4.75
CA ASP A 96 12.35 -17.15 -3.85
C ASP A 96 12.44 -16.41 -2.52
N GLY A 97 11.31 -15.98 -1.96
CA GLY A 97 11.26 -15.57 -0.55
C GLY A 97 12.03 -14.30 -0.20
N LEU A 98 12.01 -13.26 -1.04
CA LEU A 98 12.66 -11.97 -0.78
C LEU A 98 11.68 -10.79 -0.93
N THR A 99 11.95 -9.70 -0.22
CA THR A 99 11.47 -8.37 -0.63
C THR A 99 12.53 -7.68 -1.47
N ILE A 100 12.14 -7.14 -2.62
CA ILE A 100 12.97 -6.37 -3.56
C ILE A 100 12.40 -4.96 -3.63
N ALA A 101 13.12 -3.99 -3.07
CA ALA A 101 12.54 -2.68 -2.83
C ALA A 101 13.46 -1.49 -3.12
N ASN A 102 12.83 -0.31 -3.24
CA ASN A 102 13.49 0.98 -3.31
C ASN A 102 14.57 1.07 -4.40
N GLY A 103 14.40 0.33 -5.50
CA GLY A 103 15.21 0.51 -6.69
C GLY A 103 14.86 1.85 -7.36
N PHE A 104 15.85 2.59 -7.83
CA PHE A 104 15.63 3.85 -8.53
C PHE A 104 16.58 4.00 -9.71
N LEU A 105 16.03 4.26 -10.89
CA LEU A 105 16.78 4.63 -12.08
C LEU A 105 16.34 6.01 -12.59
N ASN A 106 17.30 6.91 -12.73
CA ASN A 106 17.06 8.27 -13.23
C ASN A 106 16.51 8.24 -14.67
N GLU A 107 15.48 9.02 -14.95
CA GLU A 107 14.90 9.20 -16.30
C GLU A 107 15.91 9.72 -17.33
N SER A 108 16.97 10.40 -16.87
CA SER A 108 18.09 10.86 -17.70
C SER A 108 18.88 9.72 -18.36
N LEU A 109 18.73 8.48 -17.88
CA LEU A 109 19.29 7.28 -18.52
C LEU A 109 18.49 6.85 -19.78
N GLY A 110 17.38 7.53 -20.08
CA GLY A 110 16.54 7.26 -21.25
C GLY A 110 16.12 5.80 -21.32
N SER A 111 16.30 5.17 -22.49
CA SER A 111 15.93 3.78 -22.75
C SER A 111 16.63 2.74 -21.84
N GLN A 112 17.67 3.12 -21.09
CA GLN A 112 18.34 2.24 -20.13
C GLN A 112 17.68 2.23 -18.74
N SER A 113 16.76 3.17 -18.45
CA SER A 113 16.01 3.23 -17.18
C SER A 113 14.86 2.24 -17.18
N ARG A 114 15.17 0.96 -16.96
CA ARG A 114 14.18 -0.13 -17.01
C ARG A 114 14.30 -1.04 -15.81
N GLY A 115 13.19 -1.45 -15.21
CA GLY A 115 13.23 -2.50 -14.19
C GLY A 115 14.05 -2.10 -12.97
N ALA A 116 13.65 -1.06 -12.23
CA ALA A 116 14.45 -0.59 -11.11
C ALA A 116 14.46 -1.58 -9.94
N GLY A 117 13.40 -2.36 -9.75
CA GLY A 117 13.50 -3.56 -8.94
C GLY A 117 14.35 -4.62 -9.65
N ILE A 118 13.86 -5.08 -10.80
CA ILE A 118 14.49 -6.14 -11.59
C ILE A 118 14.48 -5.78 -13.07
N PHE A 119 15.64 -5.82 -13.71
CA PHE A 119 15.74 -5.93 -15.16
C PHE A 119 16.04 -7.38 -15.52
N ASN A 120 15.19 -7.99 -16.34
CA ASN A 120 15.31 -9.37 -16.76
C ASN A 120 15.51 -9.51 -18.28
N ALA A 121 16.72 -9.94 -18.66
CA ALA A 121 17.03 -10.41 -20.01
C ALA A 121 17.06 -11.95 -20.11
N GLU A 122 16.86 -12.66 -19.01
CA GLU A 122 17.00 -14.11 -18.88
C GLU A 122 15.68 -14.83 -18.62
N SER A 123 15.72 -16.13 -18.31
CA SER A 123 14.54 -16.90 -17.90
C SER A 123 14.37 -16.83 -16.38
N LEU A 124 13.57 -15.88 -15.91
CA LEU A 124 13.40 -15.57 -14.49
C LEU A 124 12.13 -16.21 -13.90
N THR A 125 12.29 -16.90 -12.78
CA THR A 125 11.19 -17.37 -11.93
C THR A 125 11.23 -16.66 -10.57
N LEU A 126 10.10 -16.06 -10.19
CA LEU A 126 9.90 -15.40 -8.90
C LEU A 126 8.81 -16.12 -8.11
N THR A 127 9.13 -16.53 -6.89
CA THR A 127 8.15 -17.15 -5.97
C THR A 127 8.21 -16.50 -4.59
N HIS A 128 7.06 -16.40 -3.92
CA HIS A 128 6.97 -15.88 -2.55
C HIS A 128 7.71 -14.55 -2.34
N THR A 129 7.70 -13.69 -3.36
CA THR A 129 8.51 -12.47 -3.41
C THR A 129 7.61 -11.24 -3.34
N VAL A 130 8.09 -10.18 -2.69
CA VAL A 130 7.45 -8.86 -2.71
C VAL A 130 8.33 -7.89 -3.50
N ILE A 131 7.78 -7.21 -4.50
CA ILE A 131 8.49 -6.20 -5.28
C ILE A 131 7.80 -4.86 -5.10
N ARG A 132 8.44 -3.93 -4.40
CA ARG A 132 7.76 -2.69 -3.99
C ARG A 132 8.59 -1.43 -4.02
N ASP A 133 7.89 -0.31 -4.18
CA ASP A 133 8.46 1.03 -4.05
C ASP A 133 9.66 1.27 -4.99
N ASN A 134 9.68 0.59 -6.14
CA ASN A 134 10.73 0.76 -7.15
C ASN A 134 10.28 1.75 -8.23
N LYS A 135 11.21 2.52 -8.79
CA LYS A 135 10.93 3.55 -9.77
C LYS A 135 11.90 3.58 -10.96
N ALA A 136 11.35 3.49 -12.17
CA ALA A 136 12.08 3.49 -13.45
C ALA A 136 11.32 4.24 -14.55
N LEU A 137 11.86 4.29 -15.77
CA LEU A 137 11.13 4.78 -16.94
C LEU A 137 10.13 3.72 -17.44
N PHE A 138 10.57 2.46 -17.56
CA PHE A 138 9.71 1.31 -17.86
C PHE A 138 9.81 0.25 -16.76
N GLY A 139 8.69 -0.37 -16.40
CA GLY A 139 8.72 -1.47 -15.45
C GLY A 139 9.25 -1.01 -14.10
N GLY A 140 8.50 -0.16 -13.38
CA GLY A 140 8.96 0.40 -12.12
C GLY A 140 9.50 -0.70 -11.19
N GLY A 141 8.73 -1.77 -11.05
CA GLY A 141 9.14 -3.01 -10.39
C GLY A 141 10.02 -3.88 -11.28
N ILE A 142 9.45 -4.39 -12.38
CA ILE A 142 10.12 -5.33 -13.30
C ILE A 142 10.02 -4.81 -14.74
N ASP A 143 11.14 -4.81 -15.46
CA ASP A 143 11.13 -4.83 -16.92
C ASP A 143 11.70 -6.18 -17.41
N SER A 144 10.97 -6.88 -18.26
CA SER A 144 11.35 -8.19 -18.79
C SER A 144 11.34 -8.20 -20.31
N SER A 145 12.51 -8.45 -20.90
CA SER A 145 12.69 -8.68 -22.33
C SER A 145 12.77 -10.16 -22.69
N SER A 146 12.62 -11.05 -21.71
CA SER A 146 12.64 -12.51 -21.86
C SER A 146 11.57 -13.17 -20.96
N ASN A 147 11.62 -14.50 -20.81
CA ASN A 147 10.61 -15.26 -20.08
C ASN A 147 10.58 -14.88 -18.60
N LEU A 148 9.38 -14.59 -18.10
CA LEU A 148 9.11 -14.23 -16.72
C LEU A 148 7.98 -15.10 -16.18
N SER A 149 8.24 -15.82 -15.08
CA SER A 149 7.24 -16.60 -14.35
C SER A 149 7.15 -16.11 -12.92
N ILE A 150 5.96 -15.69 -12.49
CA ILE A 150 5.72 -15.18 -11.13
C ILE A 150 4.61 -16.01 -10.48
N ALA A 151 4.87 -16.50 -9.28
CA ALA A 151 3.85 -17.19 -8.49
C ALA A 151 3.86 -16.79 -7.02
N ASN A 152 2.69 -16.81 -6.38
CA ASN A 152 2.52 -16.57 -4.94
C ASN A 152 3.25 -15.30 -4.46
N SER A 153 3.21 -14.24 -5.25
CA SER A 153 4.05 -13.04 -5.07
C SER A 153 3.21 -11.76 -5.12
N THR A 154 3.78 -10.67 -4.62
CA THR A 154 3.09 -9.37 -4.58
C THR A 154 3.96 -8.31 -5.23
N ILE A 155 3.39 -7.54 -6.16
CA ILE A 155 4.06 -6.43 -6.85
C ILE A 155 3.25 -5.18 -6.56
N ASN A 156 3.79 -4.27 -5.75
CA ASN A 156 3.01 -3.12 -5.29
C ASN A 156 3.76 -1.80 -5.20
N ASN A 157 3.04 -0.70 -5.35
CA ASN A 157 3.56 0.66 -5.19
C ASN A 157 4.79 1.00 -6.06
N ASN A 158 4.97 0.29 -7.17
CA ASN A 158 6.03 0.61 -8.11
C ASN A 158 5.57 1.70 -9.09
N VAL A 159 6.51 2.51 -9.55
CA VAL A 159 6.23 3.69 -10.38
C VAL A 159 7.05 3.65 -11.67
N ALA A 160 6.38 3.77 -12.81
CA ALA A 160 7.01 3.97 -14.10
C ALA A 160 6.61 5.32 -14.70
N THR A 161 7.38 5.80 -15.68
CA THR A 161 7.02 7.03 -16.42
C THR A 161 6.39 6.70 -17.78
N LEU A 162 6.82 5.65 -18.47
CA LEU A 162 6.39 5.32 -19.84
C LEU A 162 5.57 4.03 -20.00
N GLY A 163 5.61 3.10 -19.06
CA GLY A 163 4.77 1.90 -19.17
C GLY A 163 5.08 0.87 -18.09
N GLY A 164 4.04 0.20 -17.60
CA GLY A 164 4.20 -0.88 -16.64
C GLY A 164 4.66 -0.38 -15.30
N GLY A 165 3.77 0.27 -14.52
CA GLY A 165 4.12 0.73 -13.18
C GLY A 165 4.70 -0.43 -12.35
N GLY A 166 4.04 -1.58 -12.38
CA GLY A 166 4.52 -2.83 -11.81
C GLY A 166 5.46 -3.57 -12.77
N ILE A 167 4.91 -4.05 -13.89
CA ILE A 167 5.62 -4.87 -14.88
C ILE A 167 5.54 -4.23 -16.26
N SER A 168 6.68 -4.06 -16.90
CA SER A 168 6.79 -3.88 -18.35
C SER A 168 7.35 -5.15 -18.96
N SER A 169 6.70 -5.67 -20.01
CA SER A 169 7.15 -6.87 -20.70
C SER A 169 7.18 -6.64 -22.19
N GLY A 170 8.32 -6.85 -22.83
CA GLY A 170 8.49 -6.57 -24.25
C GLY A 170 9.96 -6.47 -24.64
N SER A 171 10.30 -7.03 -25.79
CA SER A 171 11.63 -6.99 -26.39
C SER A 171 11.60 -6.09 -27.63
N THR A 172 12.66 -5.31 -27.83
CA THR A 172 12.92 -4.60 -29.09
C THR A 172 13.58 -5.51 -30.14
N GLU A 173 13.95 -6.73 -29.75
CA GLU A 173 14.71 -7.69 -30.57
C GLU A 173 13.80 -8.60 -31.41
N GLY A 174 12.48 -8.49 -31.26
CA GLY A 174 11.51 -9.23 -32.09
C GLY A 174 11.32 -10.70 -31.70
N THR A 175 12.00 -11.19 -30.66
CA THR A 175 11.79 -12.53 -30.09
C THR A 175 10.55 -12.53 -29.22
N VAL A 176 9.70 -13.55 -29.38
CA VAL A 176 8.52 -13.75 -28.53
C VAL A 176 8.93 -14.38 -27.20
N HIS A 177 8.50 -13.78 -26.10
CA HIS A 177 8.65 -14.35 -24.76
C HIS A 177 7.32 -14.44 -24.02
N VAL A 178 7.33 -15.16 -22.91
CA VAL A 178 6.14 -15.43 -22.09
C VAL A 178 6.27 -14.72 -20.75
N THR A 179 5.21 -14.01 -20.36
CA THR A 179 5.05 -13.49 -19.01
C THR A 179 3.87 -14.23 -18.36
N ALA A 180 4.15 -15.08 -17.38
CA ALA A 180 3.18 -15.94 -16.72
C ALA A 180 3.03 -15.56 -15.25
N LEU A 181 1.79 -15.32 -14.81
CA LEU A 181 1.46 -14.98 -13.44
C LEU A 181 0.43 -15.97 -12.90
N THR A 182 0.68 -16.50 -11.71
CA THR A 182 -0.27 -17.38 -11.00
C THR A 182 -0.35 -16.98 -9.54
N ASN A 183 -1.54 -16.94 -8.92
CA ASN A 183 -1.67 -16.62 -7.50
C ASN A 183 -0.88 -15.36 -7.10
N THR A 184 -0.94 -14.32 -7.92
CA THR A 184 -0.12 -13.12 -7.78
C THR A 184 -1.02 -11.91 -7.52
N THR A 185 -0.57 -11.00 -6.66
CA THR A 185 -1.27 -9.76 -6.36
C THR A 185 -0.48 -8.59 -6.93
N ILE A 186 -1.07 -7.79 -7.83
CA ILE A 186 -0.48 -6.57 -8.38
C ILE A 186 -1.33 -5.38 -7.95
N SER A 187 -0.78 -4.50 -7.13
CA SER A 187 -1.59 -3.44 -6.51
C SER A 187 -0.89 -2.11 -6.30
N GLY A 188 -1.61 -1.00 -6.46
CA GLY A 188 -1.07 0.33 -6.17
C GLY A 188 0.07 0.79 -7.08
N ASN A 189 0.33 0.09 -8.20
CA ASN A 189 1.39 0.48 -9.14
C ASN A 189 0.91 1.59 -10.08
N GLN A 190 1.82 2.48 -10.49
CA GLN A 190 1.45 3.71 -11.19
C GLN A 190 2.34 3.98 -12.40
N THR A 191 1.75 4.52 -13.47
CA THR A 191 2.47 5.02 -14.64
C THR A 191 1.84 6.29 -15.23
N ASN A 192 2.65 7.15 -15.84
CA ASN A 192 2.19 8.30 -16.61
C ASN A 192 1.82 7.95 -18.07
N ALA A 193 1.79 6.67 -18.40
CA ALA A 193 1.47 6.17 -19.73
C ALA A 193 0.42 5.04 -19.64
N GLU A 194 0.72 3.86 -20.18
CA GLU A 194 -0.20 2.72 -20.28
C GLU A 194 0.20 1.58 -19.33
N GLY A 195 -0.79 0.83 -18.84
CA GLY A 195 -0.54 -0.37 -18.03
C GLY A 195 -0.04 -0.04 -16.64
N GLY A 196 -0.90 0.50 -15.77
CA GLY A 196 -0.51 0.86 -14.40
C GLY A 196 0.06 -0.33 -13.64
N GLY A 197 -0.60 -1.48 -13.73
CA GLY A 197 -0.09 -2.75 -13.21
C GLY A 197 0.90 -3.38 -14.20
N ILE A 198 0.41 -3.74 -15.39
CA ILE A 198 1.16 -4.43 -16.43
C ILE A 198 1.04 -3.69 -17.76
N TYR A 199 2.18 -3.37 -18.36
CA TYR A 199 2.29 -3.06 -19.78
C TYR A 199 2.84 -4.29 -20.51
N ASN A 200 2.04 -4.85 -21.41
CA ASN A 200 2.40 -5.99 -22.23
C ASN A 200 2.65 -5.52 -23.68
N GLY A 201 3.92 -5.47 -24.05
CA GLY A 201 4.45 -5.12 -25.35
C GLY A 201 4.19 -6.18 -26.42
N ALA A 202 4.32 -5.79 -27.69
CA ALA A 202 3.87 -6.58 -28.84
C ALA A 202 4.61 -7.92 -29.02
N THR A 203 5.76 -8.09 -28.38
CA THR A 203 6.56 -9.33 -28.40
C THR A 203 6.27 -10.25 -27.22
N SER A 204 5.39 -9.88 -26.29
CA SER A 204 5.14 -10.68 -25.08
C SER A 204 3.77 -11.36 -25.09
N ARG A 205 3.77 -12.64 -24.74
CA ARG A 205 2.57 -13.44 -24.47
C ARG A 205 2.31 -13.51 -22.97
N LEU A 206 1.28 -12.81 -22.54
CA LEU A 206 0.77 -12.74 -21.17
C LEU A 206 -0.16 -13.90 -20.88
N ILE A 207 0.14 -14.62 -19.79
CA ILE A 207 -0.69 -15.66 -19.21
C ILE A 207 -0.95 -15.29 -17.75
N ILE A 208 -2.20 -15.18 -17.35
CA ILE A 208 -2.57 -14.89 -15.96
C ILE A 208 -3.62 -15.89 -15.50
N ASN A 209 -3.39 -16.48 -14.34
CA ASN A 209 -4.33 -17.39 -13.70
C ASN A 209 -4.48 -17.05 -12.21
N SER A 210 -5.70 -17.07 -11.69
CA SER A 210 -5.98 -17.02 -10.24
C SER A 210 -5.23 -15.87 -9.55
N SER A 211 -5.27 -14.67 -10.14
CA SER A 211 -4.48 -13.52 -9.68
C SER A 211 -5.37 -12.29 -9.46
N THR A 212 -4.89 -11.31 -8.70
CA THR A 212 -5.62 -10.08 -8.40
C THR A 212 -4.82 -8.86 -8.84
N ILE A 213 -5.40 -8.05 -9.72
CA ILE A 213 -4.84 -6.81 -10.25
C ILE A 213 -5.80 -5.67 -9.89
N HIS A 214 -5.43 -4.86 -8.91
CA HIS A 214 -6.33 -3.90 -8.26
C HIS A 214 -5.61 -2.59 -7.92
N GLN A 215 -6.31 -1.45 -7.90
CA GLN A 215 -5.75 -0.16 -7.48
C GLN A 215 -4.50 0.30 -8.26
N ASN A 216 -4.27 -0.23 -9.45
CA ASN A 216 -3.21 0.27 -10.31
C ASN A 216 -3.68 1.47 -11.13
N LYS A 217 -2.75 2.35 -11.50
CA LYS A 217 -3.06 3.61 -12.16
C LYS A 217 -2.21 3.86 -13.41
N ALA A 218 -2.88 4.22 -14.49
CA ALA A 218 -2.27 4.68 -15.73
C ALA A 218 -2.74 6.13 -16.03
N ALA A 219 -2.01 6.86 -16.85
CA ALA A 219 -2.51 8.16 -17.34
C ALA A 219 -3.25 8.03 -18.67
N LEU A 220 -2.92 7.02 -19.49
CA LEU A 220 -3.38 6.89 -20.87
C LEU A 220 -4.37 5.74 -21.09
N ALA A 221 -4.02 4.51 -20.70
CA ALA A 221 -4.91 3.37 -20.92
C ALA A 221 -4.57 2.19 -20.02
N GLY A 222 -5.60 1.41 -19.67
CA GLY A 222 -5.45 0.13 -19.00
C GLY A 222 -4.82 0.30 -17.62
N GLY A 223 -5.58 0.86 -16.69
CA GLY A 223 -5.11 1.10 -15.32
C GLY A 223 -4.49 -0.16 -14.70
N GLY A 224 -5.12 -1.32 -14.93
CA GLY A 224 -4.60 -2.63 -14.55
C GLY A 224 -3.63 -3.17 -15.60
N ILE A 225 -4.14 -3.45 -16.80
CA ILE A 225 -3.35 -4.03 -17.90
C ILE A 225 -3.55 -3.23 -19.19
N ALA A 226 -2.46 -2.87 -19.84
CA ALA A 226 -2.47 -2.48 -21.24
C ALA A 226 -1.71 -3.51 -22.07
N SER A 227 -2.38 -4.16 -23.02
CA SER A 227 -1.74 -5.10 -23.94
C SER A 227 -1.71 -4.54 -25.35
N SER A 228 -0.53 -4.19 -25.83
CA SER A 228 -0.36 -3.80 -27.23
C SER A 228 -0.66 -4.99 -28.15
N THR A 229 -1.55 -4.78 -29.11
CA THR A 229 -1.80 -5.76 -30.18
C THR A 229 -0.66 -5.70 -31.18
N VAL A 230 -0.15 -6.87 -31.59
CA VAL A 230 0.63 -6.98 -32.82
C VAL A 230 -0.23 -6.48 -33.97
N THR A 231 0.11 -5.34 -34.57
CA THR A 231 -0.41 -4.99 -35.88
C THR A 231 0.01 -6.10 -36.84
N THR A 232 -0.99 -6.74 -37.43
CA THR A 232 -0.88 -7.95 -38.27
C THR A 232 0.34 -7.90 -39.20
N GLY A 233 1.30 -8.83 -39.02
CA GLY A 233 2.31 -9.12 -40.04
C GLY A 233 3.76 -9.27 -39.59
N ALA A 234 4.18 -8.85 -38.38
CA ALA A 234 5.61 -8.82 -38.05
C ALA A 234 6.12 -9.98 -37.17
N ILE A 235 5.31 -10.53 -36.25
CA ILE A 235 5.81 -11.55 -35.31
C ILE A 235 4.71 -12.58 -35.01
N ASN A 236 4.81 -13.78 -35.61
CA ASN A 236 3.95 -14.91 -35.30
C ASN A 236 4.36 -15.50 -33.94
N GLY A 237 3.52 -15.38 -32.90
CA GLY A 237 3.71 -16.08 -31.62
C GLY A 237 3.39 -15.27 -30.35
N ALA A 238 3.37 -13.94 -30.41
CA ALA A 238 2.91 -13.07 -29.30
C ALA A 238 1.38 -12.88 -29.29
N THR A 239 0.67 -13.59 -30.17
CA THR A 239 -0.78 -13.79 -30.10
C THR A 239 -1.09 -14.81 -29.01
N GLY A 240 -2.31 -14.81 -28.45
CA GLY A 240 -2.67 -15.81 -27.44
C GLY A 240 -2.64 -15.31 -25.99
N GLN A 241 -2.87 -14.01 -25.76
CA GLN A 241 -3.04 -13.47 -24.41
C GLN A 241 -4.16 -14.23 -23.70
N SER A 242 -3.85 -14.85 -22.56
CA SER A 242 -4.74 -15.77 -21.84
C SER A 242 -4.89 -15.35 -20.39
N ILE A 243 -6.11 -15.06 -19.97
CA ILE A 243 -6.43 -14.62 -18.62
C ILE A 243 -7.57 -15.47 -18.08
N SER A 244 -7.38 -16.05 -16.91
CA SER A 244 -8.38 -16.92 -16.29
C SER A 244 -8.46 -16.78 -14.79
N ASN A 245 -9.66 -16.95 -14.22
CA ASN A 245 -9.91 -16.91 -12.77
C ASN A 245 -9.28 -15.66 -12.10
N THR A 246 -9.20 -14.54 -12.81
CA THR A 246 -8.42 -13.37 -12.38
C THR A 246 -9.35 -12.17 -12.13
N ILE A 247 -9.06 -11.42 -11.08
CA ILE A 247 -9.70 -10.13 -10.81
C ILE A 247 -8.85 -9.03 -11.45
N ILE A 248 -9.44 -8.25 -12.34
CA ILE A 248 -8.86 -7.00 -12.87
C ILE A 248 -9.93 -5.92 -12.72
N ALA A 249 -9.96 -5.27 -11.57
CA ALA A 249 -11.04 -4.36 -11.21
C ALA A 249 -10.55 -3.26 -10.27
N GLY A 250 -11.19 -2.09 -10.31
CA GLY A 250 -10.83 -0.96 -9.45
C GLY A 250 -9.44 -0.39 -9.74
N ASN A 251 -8.99 -0.53 -10.99
CA ASN A 251 -7.83 0.16 -11.53
C ASN A 251 -8.30 1.41 -12.29
N PHE A 252 -7.40 2.36 -12.48
CA PHE A 252 -7.77 3.69 -12.97
C PHE A 252 -6.89 4.11 -14.13
N ASP A 253 -7.47 4.65 -15.19
CA ASP A 253 -6.79 5.54 -16.10
C ASP A 253 -7.36 6.96 -16.03
N ASN A 254 -6.48 7.95 -16.23
CA ASN A 254 -6.83 9.36 -16.23
C ASN A 254 -7.15 9.91 -17.63
N ASP A 255 -7.44 9.04 -18.61
CA ASP A 255 -7.76 9.48 -19.98
C ASP A 255 -9.16 10.09 -20.05
N SER A 256 -9.19 11.41 -19.88
CA SER A 256 -10.42 12.23 -19.99
C SER A 256 -11.13 12.15 -21.34
N SER A 257 -10.51 11.57 -22.38
CA SER A 257 -11.09 11.47 -23.73
C SER A 257 -11.93 10.21 -23.97
N LYS A 258 -11.85 9.20 -23.10
CA LYS A 258 -12.54 7.89 -23.29
C LYS A 258 -13.61 7.56 -22.24
N GLY A 259 -13.85 8.49 -21.30
CA GLY A 259 -14.58 8.17 -20.08
C GLY A 259 -13.64 7.42 -19.14
N SER A 260 -13.42 7.97 -17.95
CA SER A 260 -12.53 7.39 -16.94
C SER A 260 -12.90 5.92 -16.65
N TYR A 261 -11.91 5.11 -16.31
CA TYR A 261 -11.99 3.79 -15.62
C TYR A 261 -11.67 2.51 -16.41
N SER A 262 -10.95 2.51 -17.55
CA SER A 262 -10.61 1.21 -18.18
C SER A 262 -9.61 0.41 -17.33
N ASP A 263 -10.08 -0.69 -16.74
CA ASP A 263 -9.25 -1.65 -16.01
C ASP A 263 -8.25 -2.35 -16.94
N VAL A 264 -8.69 -2.58 -18.18
CA VAL A 264 -7.95 -3.29 -19.22
C VAL A 264 -8.02 -2.56 -20.56
N SER A 265 -6.95 -2.62 -21.34
CA SER A 265 -6.92 -2.15 -22.73
C SER A 265 -6.18 -3.14 -23.63
N GLY A 266 -6.53 -3.15 -24.92
CA GLY A 266 -5.93 -4.04 -25.91
C GLY A 266 -6.70 -5.33 -26.16
N SER A 267 -6.05 -6.29 -26.81
CA SER A 267 -6.70 -7.54 -27.23
C SER A 267 -6.30 -8.74 -26.39
N PHE A 268 -7.32 -9.43 -25.89
CA PHE A 268 -7.22 -10.70 -25.18
C PHE A 268 -7.88 -11.79 -26.00
N THR A 269 -7.27 -12.95 -26.07
CA THR A 269 -7.73 -14.02 -26.97
C THR A 269 -8.43 -15.15 -26.22
N THR A 270 -7.97 -15.44 -25.01
CA THR A 270 -8.56 -16.45 -24.13
C THR A 270 -8.90 -15.79 -22.80
N ALA A 271 -10.19 -15.66 -22.50
CA ALA A 271 -10.67 -15.08 -21.26
C ALA A 271 -11.73 -16.01 -20.65
N LEU A 272 -11.44 -16.58 -19.47
CA LEU A 272 -12.30 -17.57 -18.81
C LEU A 272 -12.49 -17.21 -17.32
N PHE A 273 -13.73 -17.09 -16.86
CA PHE A 273 -14.05 -16.91 -15.44
C PHE A 273 -13.32 -15.74 -14.76
N ASN A 274 -13.18 -14.61 -15.45
CA ASN A 274 -12.57 -13.41 -14.89
C ASN A 274 -13.60 -12.45 -14.32
N LEU A 275 -13.18 -11.65 -13.34
CA LEU A 275 -13.93 -10.50 -12.85
C LEU A 275 -13.23 -9.23 -13.34
N ILE A 276 -13.81 -8.59 -14.34
CA ILE A 276 -13.31 -7.35 -14.93
C ILE A 276 -14.23 -6.20 -14.48
N GLY A 277 -13.67 -5.23 -13.76
CA GLY A 277 -14.44 -4.09 -13.26
C GLY A 277 -14.98 -3.25 -14.41
N ASP A 278 -14.14 -2.89 -15.37
CA ASP A 278 -14.49 -2.22 -16.62
C ASP A 278 -13.67 -2.77 -17.80
N GLY A 279 -14.35 -3.48 -18.71
CA GLY A 279 -13.75 -4.03 -19.92
C GLY A 279 -13.72 -3.06 -21.11
N THR A 280 -14.22 -1.84 -20.97
CA THR A 280 -14.40 -0.87 -22.07
C THR A 280 -13.06 -0.55 -22.72
N GLY A 281 -13.01 -0.60 -24.06
CA GLY A 281 -11.77 -0.33 -24.83
C GLY A 281 -10.84 -1.53 -24.98
N SER A 282 -11.20 -2.70 -24.43
CA SER A 282 -10.53 -3.97 -24.68
C SER A 282 -11.35 -4.90 -25.58
N THR A 283 -10.73 -5.96 -26.10
CA THR A 283 -11.43 -7.07 -26.77
C THR A 283 -11.10 -8.39 -26.08
N GLY A 284 -12.00 -9.37 -26.18
CA GLY A 284 -11.80 -10.72 -25.60
C GLY A 284 -12.55 -10.94 -24.30
N PHE A 285 -12.95 -9.87 -23.61
CA PHE A 285 -13.80 -9.92 -22.43
C PHE A 285 -15.25 -9.59 -22.81
N THR A 286 -16.15 -10.56 -22.65
CA THR A 286 -17.58 -10.37 -22.87
C THR A 286 -18.35 -10.83 -21.64
N ASN A 287 -19.20 -9.95 -21.10
CA ASN A 287 -19.99 -10.24 -19.91
C ASN A 287 -20.90 -11.46 -20.13
N GLY A 288 -20.90 -12.41 -19.19
CA GLY A 288 -21.70 -13.64 -19.24
C GLY A 288 -21.18 -14.72 -20.20
N VAL A 289 -20.11 -14.47 -20.93
CA VAL A 289 -19.50 -15.45 -21.85
C VAL A 289 -18.29 -16.10 -21.17
N ASN A 290 -18.18 -17.43 -21.25
CA ASN A 290 -17.10 -18.23 -20.66
C ASN A 290 -16.89 -17.97 -19.15
N GLY A 291 -17.96 -17.67 -18.42
CA GLY A 291 -17.91 -17.37 -16.98
C GLY A 291 -17.38 -15.98 -16.62
N ASN A 292 -17.05 -15.12 -17.60
CA ASN A 292 -16.56 -13.77 -17.30
C ASN A 292 -17.69 -12.88 -16.76
N LYS A 293 -17.37 -12.11 -15.73
CA LYS A 293 -18.16 -10.98 -15.21
C LYS A 293 -17.45 -9.71 -15.63
N VAL A 294 -18.08 -8.91 -16.49
CA VAL A 294 -17.43 -7.74 -17.12
C VAL A 294 -18.33 -6.53 -16.99
N GLY A 295 -17.86 -5.50 -16.29
CA GLY A 295 -18.52 -4.21 -16.23
C GLY A 295 -18.15 -3.30 -17.41
N THR A 296 -18.70 -2.10 -17.40
CA THR A 296 -18.45 -1.05 -18.41
C THR A 296 -18.13 0.26 -17.73
N SER A 297 -17.67 1.26 -18.47
CA SER A 297 -17.38 2.60 -17.92
C SER A 297 -18.62 3.28 -17.34
N ALA A 298 -19.82 2.95 -17.85
CA ALA A 298 -21.08 3.42 -17.31
C ALA A 298 -21.54 2.64 -16.07
N THR A 299 -21.19 1.36 -15.96
CA THR A 299 -21.60 0.46 -14.89
C THR A 299 -20.45 -0.47 -14.50
N PRO A 300 -19.41 0.04 -13.82
CA PRO A 300 -18.27 -0.79 -13.44
C PRO A 300 -18.67 -1.76 -12.32
N ILE A 301 -18.06 -2.95 -12.31
CA ILE A 301 -18.27 -3.94 -11.25
C ILE A 301 -17.23 -3.71 -10.15
N ALA A 302 -17.70 -3.41 -8.93
CA ALA A 302 -16.83 -3.35 -7.77
C ALA A 302 -16.41 -4.78 -7.35
N PRO A 303 -15.11 -5.06 -7.16
CA PRO A 303 -14.66 -6.40 -6.78
C PRO A 303 -14.82 -6.69 -5.29
N GLN A 304 -15.11 -5.65 -4.49
CA GLN A 304 -15.31 -5.72 -3.03
C GLN A 304 -14.18 -6.47 -2.33
N LEU A 305 -13.02 -5.84 -2.35
CA LEU A 305 -11.78 -6.36 -1.79
C LEU A 305 -11.42 -5.58 -0.51
N GLY A 306 -10.81 -6.26 0.45
CA GLY A 306 -10.13 -5.62 1.58
C GLY A 306 -8.83 -4.92 1.15
N SER A 307 -8.18 -4.25 2.10
CA SER A 307 -6.86 -3.64 1.91
C SER A 307 -5.80 -4.67 1.49
N LEU A 308 -4.76 -4.20 0.79
CA LEU A 308 -3.55 -5.00 0.59
C LEU A 308 -2.84 -5.12 1.93
N GLN A 309 -2.79 -6.32 2.48
CA GLN A 309 -2.18 -6.57 3.78
C GLN A 309 -1.77 -8.03 3.92
N ASN A 310 -1.08 -8.36 5.02
CA ASN A 310 -0.83 -9.74 5.36
C ASN A 310 -2.15 -10.42 5.80
N ASN A 311 -2.80 -11.16 4.90
CA ASN A 311 -3.99 -11.96 5.20
C ASN A 311 -3.63 -13.44 5.42
N GLY A 312 -2.41 -13.71 5.91
CA GLY A 312 -1.77 -15.01 5.94
C GLY A 312 -0.97 -15.30 4.66
N GLY A 313 -0.15 -16.35 4.70
CA GLY A 313 0.72 -16.75 3.59
C GLY A 313 2.08 -16.05 3.59
N ALA A 314 2.82 -16.23 2.49
CA ALA A 314 4.17 -15.70 2.35
C ALA A 314 4.24 -14.24 1.87
N THR A 315 3.18 -13.72 1.23
CA THR A 315 3.12 -12.35 0.70
C THR A 315 1.75 -11.70 0.90
N PRO A 316 1.66 -10.35 0.91
CA PRO A 316 0.39 -9.64 1.09
C PRO A 316 -0.61 -9.87 -0.04
N THR A 317 -1.89 -10.06 0.30
CA THR A 317 -3.02 -10.27 -0.63
C THR A 317 -4.09 -9.20 -0.43
N HIS A 318 -5.06 -9.13 -1.34
CA HIS A 318 -6.37 -8.54 -1.08
C HIS A 318 -7.37 -9.65 -0.72
N ALA A 319 -7.93 -9.63 0.49
CA ALA A 319 -8.99 -10.56 0.88
C ALA A 319 -10.32 -10.21 0.18
N LEU A 320 -11.15 -11.22 -0.11
CA LEU A 320 -12.51 -11.00 -0.62
C LEU A 320 -13.43 -10.60 0.55
N LEU A 321 -14.24 -9.55 0.37
CA LEU A 321 -15.30 -9.18 1.32
C LEU A 321 -16.55 -10.02 1.09
N ALA A 322 -17.46 -10.06 2.08
CA ALA A 322 -18.59 -11.00 2.14
C ALA A 322 -19.50 -11.02 0.90
N ASP A 323 -19.68 -9.89 0.22
CA ASP A 323 -20.55 -9.74 -0.97
C ASP A 323 -19.76 -9.69 -2.29
N SER A 324 -18.48 -10.09 -2.26
CA SER A 324 -17.63 -10.03 -3.44
C SER A 324 -18.19 -10.88 -4.59
N PRO A 325 -18.31 -10.32 -5.80
CA PRO A 325 -18.76 -11.08 -6.97
C PRO A 325 -17.74 -12.12 -7.45
N ALA A 326 -16.56 -12.18 -6.82
CA ALA A 326 -15.52 -13.17 -7.06
C ALA A 326 -15.74 -14.47 -6.28
N ILE A 327 -16.56 -14.45 -5.22
CA ILE A 327 -16.80 -15.62 -4.36
C ILE A 327 -17.54 -16.72 -5.13
N ASP A 328 -17.04 -17.96 -5.01
CA ASP A 328 -17.57 -19.18 -5.63
C ASP A 328 -17.79 -19.04 -7.16
N ALA A 329 -17.04 -18.14 -7.83
CA ALA A 329 -17.31 -17.73 -9.21
C ALA A 329 -16.23 -18.17 -10.24
N ALA A 330 -15.14 -18.78 -9.80
CA ALA A 330 -14.08 -19.25 -10.70
C ALA A 330 -14.49 -20.55 -11.42
N ASN A 331 -13.65 -20.96 -12.38
CA ASN A 331 -13.85 -22.21 -13.09
C ASN A 331 -13.87 -23.40 -12.10
N PRO A 332 -14.93 -24.21 -12.05
CA PRO A 332 -15.00 -25.37 -11.16
C PRO A 332 -13.98 -26.47 -11.51
N ASN A 333 -13.42 -26.44 -12.73
CA ASN A 333 -12.35 -27.33 -13.18
C ASN A 333 -10.98 -26.63 -13.12
N ALA A 334 -10.81 -25.62 -12.27
CA ALA A 334 -9.54 -24.91 -12.12
C ALA A 334 -8.42 -25.89 -11.74
N ASN A 335 -7.26 -25.72 -12.38
CA ASN A 335 -6.05 -26.53 -12.15
C ASN A 335 -5.13 -25.94 -11.06
N VAL A 336 -5.56 -24.87 -10.40
CA VAL A 336 -4.85 -24.21 -9.31
C VAL A 336 -5.55 -24.61 -8.01
N LEU A 337 -4.91 -25.47 -7.23
CA LEU A 337 -5.50 -26.12 -6.06
C LEU A 337 -5.23 -25.40 -4.73
N VAL A 338 -4.44 -24.32 -4.76
CA VAL A 338 -4.15 -23.47 -3.60
C VAL A 338 -4.16 -22.01 -4.03
N ASP A 339 -4.50 -21.09 -3.14
CA ASP A 339 -4.39 -19.65 -3.37
C ASP A 339 -2.96 -19.11 -3.09
N GLN A 340 -2.75 -17.79 -3.20
CA GLN A 340 -1.45 -17.14 -2.94
C GLN A 340 -0.88 -17.45 -1.55
N ARG A 341 -1.74 -17.74 -0.58
CA ARG A 341 -1.36 -17.97 0.81
C ARG A 341 -1.05 -19.44 1.09
N GLY A 342 -1.34 -20.32 0.13
CA GLY A 342 -1.29 -21.77 0.30
C GLY A 342 -2.58 -22.37 0.84
N VAL A 343 -3.68 -21.62 0.89
CA VAL A 343 -4.99 -22.15 1.30
C VAL A 343 -5.57 -23.00 0.17
N ALA A 344 -5.98 -24.23 0.48
CA ALA A 344 -6.52 -25.18 -0.50
C ALA A 344 -7.82 -24.65 -1.14
N ARG A 345 -8.07 -25.01 -2.40
CA ARG A 345 -9.30 -24.64 -3.12
C ARG A 345 -10.13 -25.88 -3.51
N PRO A 346 -11.46 -25.81 -3.47
CA PRO A 346 -12.27 -24.74 -2.88
C PRO A 346 -12.38 -24.90 -1.35
N GLN A 347 -12.58 -23.81 -0.61
CA GLN A 347 -12.93 -23.88 0.83
C GLN A 347 -14.44 -23.90 1.06
N ARG A 348 -15.22 -23.42 0.09
CA ARG A 348 -16.68 -23.30 0.16
C ARG A 348 -17.36 -24.12 -0.94
N ASN A 349 -18.36 -23.56 -1.62
CA ASN A 349 -19.17 -24.27 -2.61
C ASN A 349 -18.51 -24.27 -4.00
N GLY A 350 -17.52 -23.40 -4.22
CA GLY A 350 -16.78 -23.26 -5.46
C GLY A 350 -15.44 -22.59 -5.25
N PHE A 351 -14.67 -22.50 -6.34
CA PHE A 351 -13.40 -21.78 -6.35
C PHE A 351 -13.69 -20.28 -6.44
N ASP A 352 -12.90 -19.47 -5.73
CA ASP A 352 -12.97 -18.01 -5.86
C ASP A 352 -12.13 -17.48 -7.02
N ILE A 353 -12.62 -16.45 -7.71
CA ILE A 353 -11.82 -15.69 -8.68
C ILE A 353 -10.78 -14.87 -7.91
N GLY A 354 -9.54 -14.83 -8.40
CA GLY A 354 -8.47 -13.99 -7.86
C GLY A 354 -7.41 -14.77 -7.09
N ALA A 355 -6.47 -14.04 -6.47
CA ALA A 355 -5.34 -14.61 -5.73
C ALA A 355 -5.69 -15.18 -4.34
N TYR A 356 -6.95 -15.01 -3.91
CA TYR A 356 -7.41 -15.32 -2.56
C TYR A 356 -8.60 -16.28 -2.59
N GLU A 357 -8.62 -17.25 -1.67
CA GLU A 357 -9.74 -18.17 -1.44
C GLU A 357 -10.41 -17.90 -0.08
N THR A 358 -11.71 -17.65 -0.08
CA THR A 358 -12.49 -17.28 1.11
C THR A 358 -12.78 -18.49 1.98
N THR A 359 -12.32 -18.44 3.23
CA THR A 359 -12.47 -19.54 4.20
C THR A 359 -13.70 -19.41 5.11
N SER A 360 -14.35 -18.24 5.17
CA SER A 360 -15.48 -18.01 6.08
C SER A 360 -16.82 -18.44 5.45
N PRO A 361 -17.68 -19.20 6.15
CA PRO A 361 -19.04 -19.44 5.69
C PRO A 361 -19.84 -18.14 5.74
N ILE A 362 -20.54 -17.80 4.65
CA ILE A 362 -21.58 -16.76 4.68
C ILE A 362 -22.66 -17.30 5.62
N ILE A 363 -22.95 -16.60 6.70
CA ILE A 363 -24.22 -16.77 7.40
C ILE A 363 -25.27 -16.29 6.39
N SER A 364 -25.86 -17.23 5.64
CA SER A 364 -26.96 -16.88 4.75
C SER A 364 -28.15 -16.51 5.64
N ASP A 365 -28.73 -15.34 5.41
CA ASP A 365 -30.00 -14.91 5.98
C ASP A 365 -31.15 -15.77 5.40
N GLN A 366 -31.19 -17.04 5.77
CA GLN A 366 -32.40 -17.83 5.66
C GLN A 366 -33.24 -17.59 6.93
N PRO A 367 -34.51 -17.14 6.85
CA PRO A 367 -35.33 -16.98 8.04
C PRO A 367 -35.53 -18.35 8.71
N PRO A 368 -35.51 -18.43 10.05
CA PRO A 368 -35.49 -19.70 10.77
C PRO A 368 -36.80 -20.47 10.56
N GLY A 369 -36.70 -21.59 9.84
CA GLY A 369 -37.65 -22.69 9.91
C GLY A 369 -37.30 -23.59 11.08
N VAL A 370 -38.23 -23.72 12.02
CA VAL A 370 -38.17 -24.51 13.25
C VAL A 370 -37.86 -25.99 13.02
N GLY A 371 -36.84 -26.49 13.74
CA GLY A 371 -36.54 -27.92 13.94
C GLY A 371 -35.39 -28.08 14.93
N ASP A 372 -35.62 -28.85 16.01
CA ASP A 372 -34.74 -28.99 17.18
C ASP A 372 -33.29 -29.43 16.88
N PRO A 373 -32.29 -29.03 17.71
CA PRO A 373 -30.89 -29.38 17.49
C PRO A 373 -30.54 -30.79 18.01
N PRO A 374 -29.66 -31.56 17.33
CA PRO A 374 -28.99 -32.71 17.92
C PRO A 374 -27.88 -32.29 18.90
N PRO A 375 -27.50 -33.14 19.87
CA PRO A 375 -26.67 -32.76 21.01
C PRO A 375 -25.21 -32.43 20.62
N ALA A 376 -24.68 -31.42 21.31
CA ALA A 376 -23.36 -30.82 21.10
C ALA A 376 -22.20 -31.81 21.30
N ILE A 377 -21.29 -31.84 20.32
CA ILE A 377 -19.88 -32.17 20.56
C ILE A 377 -19.16 -30.84 20.77
N ALA A 378 -18.56 -30.66 21.94
CA ALA A 378 -17.83 -29.45 22.31
C ALA A 378 -16.63 -29.23 21.36
N PRO A 379 -16.55 -28.09 20.63
CA PRO A 379 -15.32 -27.68 19.99
C PRO A 379 -14.43 -27.01 21.04
N GLN A 380 -13.21 -27.53 21.19
CA GLN A 380 -12.16 -26.82 21.92
C GLN A 380 -11.93 -25.48 21.20
N THR A 381 -11.96 -24.38 21.95
CA THR A 381 -11.61 -23.04 21.48
C THR A 381 -10.18 -23.05 20.92
N PRO A 382 -9.96 -22.75 19.63
CA PRO A 382 -8.65 -22.35 19.13
C PRO A 382 -8.22 -21.06 19.86
N PRO A 383 -6.92 -20.82 20.06
CA PRO A 383 -6.46 -19.57 20.66
C PRO A 383 -6.95 -18.38 19.83
N ALA A 384 -7.54 -17.38 20.50
CA ALA A 384 -7.89 -16.12 19.85
C ALA A 384 -6.65 -15.54 19.18
N ILE A 385 -6.70 -15.36 17.84
CA ILE A 385 -5.73 -14.54 17.14
C ILE A 385 -5.95 -13.12 17.65
N ALA A 386 -4.95 -12.56 18.32
CA ALA A 386 -5.01 -11.18 18.77
C ALA A 386 -5.21 -10.26 17.55
N PRO A 387 -6.15 -9.30 17.61
CA PRO A 387 -6.39 -8.37 16.50
C PRO A 387 -5.10 -7.60 16.17
N GLN A 388 -4.74 -7.55 14.89
CA GLN A 388 -3.55 -6.85 14.42
C GLN A 388 -3.93 -5.44 13.99
N PRO A 389 -3.12 -4.41 14.34
CA PRO A 389 -3.45 -3.04 14.05
C PRO A 389 -3.55 -2.77 12.55
N LYS A 390 -4.72 -2.35 12.06
CA LYS A 390 -4.95 -2.03 10.64
C LYS A 390 -4.43 -0.61 10.35
N ARG A 391 -3.67 -0.45 9.27
CA ARG A 391 -3.19 0.87 8.85
C ARG A 391 -4.08 1.47 7.75
N VAL A 392 -4.72 2.60 8.03
CA VAL A 392 -5.58 3.34 7.08
C VAL A 392 -4.84 4.60 6.65
N ILE A 393 -4.71 4.86 5.34
CA ILE A 393 -3.96 6.01 4.82
C ILE A 393 -4.83 6.74 3.81
N GLY A 394 -5.09 8.03 4.07
CA GLY A 394 -5.78 8.94 3.17
C GLY A 394 -4.87 9.48 2.07
N THR A 395 -5.45 10.34 1.23
CA THR A 395 -4.82 10.93 0.05
C THR A 395 -4.31 12.34 0.36
N ASN A 396 -3.96 13.10 -0.69
CA ASN A 396 -3.66 14.53 -0.57
C ASN A 396 -4.92 15.40 -0.83
N ARG A 397 -6.11 14.86 -0.56
CA ARG A 397 -7.40 15.53 -0.66
C ARG A 397 -8.11 15.41 0.68
N SER A 398 -9.24 16.12 0.84
CA SER A 398 -10.15 15.87 1.96
C SER A 398 -10.78 14.49 1.82
N ASP A 399 -10.46 13.61 2.76
CA ASP A 399 -10.94 12.23 2.79
C ASP A 399 -11.95 11.99 3.93
N VAL A 400 -12.71 10.90 3.79
CA VAL A 400 -13.50 10.34 4.89
C VAL A 400 -12.93 8.95 5.17
N LEU A 401 -12.26 8.82 6.31
CA LEU A 401 -11.52 7.62 6.69
C LEU A 401 -12.23 6.92 7.85
N LEU A 402 -12.43 5.61 7.70
CA LEU A 402 -13.08 4.77 8.69
C LEU A 402 -12.16 3.60 9.08
N GLY A 403 -11.81 3.57 10.36
CA GLY A 403 -11.12 2.48 11.01
C GLY A 403 -12.03 1.26 11.25
N SER A 404 -11.49 0.26 11.91
CA SER A 404 -12.13 -1.01 12.26
C SER A 404 -12.44 -1.06 13.76
N ALA A 405 -12.90 -2.19 14.26
CA ALA A 405 -13.10 -2.38 15.70
C ALA A 405 -11.81 -2.80 16.44
N ASP A 406 -10.67 -2.84 15.73
CA ASP A 406 -9.35 -3.17 16.22
C ASP A 406 -8.51 -1.89 16.45
N ASN A 407 -7.31 -2.01 17.02
CA ASN A 407 -6.42 -0.87 17.28
C ASN A 407 -5.79 -0.35 15.98
N ASP A 408 -6.36 0.65 15.34
CA ASP A 408 -5.92 1.10 14.02
C ASP A 408 -4.78 2.13 14.06
N VAL A 409 -4.11 2.31 12.92
CA VAL A 409 -3.18 3.42 12.67
C VAL A 409 -3.68 4.19 11.45
N ILE A 410 -4.26 5.37 11.67
CA ILE A 410 -4.96 6.14 10.65
C ILE A 410 -4.18 7.42 10.32
N VAL A 411 -3.71 7.54 9.09
CA VAL A 411 -3.01 8.72 8.55
C VAL A 411 -3.97 9.45 7.62
N GLY A 412 -4.41 10.66 7.98
CA GLY A 412 -5.26 11.50 7.13
C GLY A 412 -4.54 11.92 5.84
N GLY A 413 -3.35 12.49 6.03
CA GLY A 413 -2.58 13.06 4.94
C GLY A 413 -3.02 14.50 4.66
N VAL A 414 -2.60 15.02 3.51
CA VAL A 414 -2.82 16.44 3.23
C VAL A 414 -4.28 16.67 2.85
N GLY A 415 -5.08 17.20 3.75
CA GLY A 415 -6.50 17.31 3.50
C GLY A 415 -7.21 18.07 4.60
N GLY A 416 -8.52 18.22 4.47
CA GLY A 416 -9.37 18.50 5.61
C GLY A 416 -10.22 17.25 5.81
N ASP A 417 -9.71 16.34 6.62
CA ASP A 417 -10.15 14.95 6.66
C ASP A 417 -11.17 14.73 7.77
N VAL A 418 -12.08 13.79 7.55
CA VAL A 418 -13.00 13.30 8.58
C VAL A 418 -12.61 11.88 8.89
N VAL A 419 -12.10 11.66 10.10
CA VAL A 419 -11.54 10.39 10.54
C VAL A 419 -12.38 9.81 11.66
N THR A 420 -12.72 8.53 11.53
CA THR A 420 -13.45 7.74 12.52
C THR A 420 -12.61 6.52 12.84
N GLY A 421 -12.21 6.33 14.10
CA GLY A 421 -11.46 5.15 14.56
C GLY A 421 -12.34 3.90 14.65
N SER A 422 -13.55 4.09 15.14
CA SER A 422 -14.49 3.08 15.65
C SER A 422 -14.09 2.57 17.03
N ALA A 423 -14.14 1.25 17.28
CA ALA A 423 -13.74 0.71 18.58
C ALA A 423 -12.27 0.30 18.51
N GLY A 424 -11.54 0.36 19.62
CA GLY A 424 -10.13 0.00 19.64
C GLY A 424 -9.27 1.10 20.25
N ALA A 425 -7.98 0.84 20.40
CA ALA A 425 -6.99 1.82 20.80
C ALA A 425 -6.31 2.39 19.55
N ASP A 426 -6.90 3.41 18.95
CA ASP A 426 -6.53 3.88 17.62
C ASP A 426 -5.44 4.96 17.66
N GLN A 427 -4.59 4.99 16.64
CA GLN A 427 -3.57 6.02 16.45
C GLN A 427 -3.93 6.92 15.27
N PHE A 428 -4.21 8.19 15.55
CA PHE A 428 -4.44 9.22 14.53
C PHE A 428 -3.13 9.95 14.24
N VAL A 429 -2.55 9.67 13.08
CA VAL A 429 -1.16 10.01 12.74
C VAL A 429 -1.09 11.29 11.90
N TYR A 430 -0.28 12.24 12.37
CA TYR A 430 0.10 13.46 11.68
C TYR A 430 1.58 13.41 11.36
N THR A 431 1.91 13.11 10.10
CA THR A 431 3.27 12.74 9.68
C THR A 431 3.87 13.73 8.65
N GLY A 432 5.19 13.87 8.66
CA GLY A 432 5.93 14.52 7.59
C GLY A 432 7.41 14.67 7.91
N VAL A 433 8.25 14.85 6.89
CA VAL A 433 9.73 14.93 6.97
C VAL A 433 10.30 16.10 7.80
N SER A 434 9.46 16.84 8.52
CA SER A 434 9.84 17.81 9.53
C SER A 434 8.63 18.13 10.39
N ARG A 435 8.85 18.60 11.62
CA ARG A 435 7.78 19.11 12.49
C ARG A 435 6.85 20.10 11.80
N ARG A 436 7.42 21.03 11.04
CA ARG A 436 6.64 22.04 10.32
C ARG A 436 5.70 21.42 9.29
N ARG A 437 6.08 20.32 8.64
CA ARG A 437 5.25 19.65 7.63
C ARG A 437 4.16 18.81 8.27
N ALA A 438 4.51 18.04 9.30
CA ALA A 438 3.55 17.23 10.05
C ALA A 438 2.47 18.10 10.74
N LEU A 439 2.86 19.21 11.37
CA LEU A 439 1.88 20.11 12.00
C LEU A 439 1.12 20.97 10.99
N ALA A 440 1.60 21.05 9.73
CA ALA A 440 0.90 21.74 8.66
C ALA A 440 -0.12 20.85 7.92
N ASP A 441 -0.25 19.61 8.35
CA ASP A 441 -1.19 18.64 7.81
C ASP A 441 -2.62 19.12 8.08
N SER A 442 -2.96 19.36 9.35
CA SER A 442 -4.25 19.94 9.74
C SER A 442 -4.14 21.40 10.21
N GLN A 443 -4.81 22.31 9.49
CA GLN A 443 -4.75 23.75 9.67
C GLN A 443 -6.11 24.44 9.60
N ILE A 444 -6.25 25.50 10.40
CA ILE A 444 -7.44 26.36 10.38
C ILE A 444 -7.17 27.67 9.61
N SER A 445 -8.18 28.24 8.93
CA SER A 445 -8.01 29.45 8.12
C SER A 445 -8.91 30.61 8.56
N ASN A 446 -8.37 31.83 8.44
CA ASN A 446 -9.10 33.08 8.65
C ASN A 446 -9.92 33.54 7.42
N SER A 447 -9.80 32.85 6.28
CA SER A 447 -10.51 33.23 5.05
C SER A 447 -11.95 32.70 5.01
N PRO A 448 -12.98 33.55 4.83
CA PRO A 448 -14.39 33.12 4.79
C PRO A 448 -14.73 32.10 3.71
N LYS A 449 -13.91 32.02 2.64
CA LYS A 449 -14.08 31.10 1.51
C LYS A 449 -13.34 29.77 1.66
N LEU A 450 -12.45 29.65 2.66
CA LEU A 450 -11.51 28.52 2.80
C LEU A 450 -11.59 27.82 4.17
N THR A 451 -12.64 28.05 4.96
CA THR A 451 -12.71 27.61 6.37
C THR A 451 -12.78 26.10 6.61
N ARG A 452 -12.58 25.27 5.58
CA ARG A 452 -12.75 23.81 5.66
C ARG A 452 -11.73 23.01 4.86
N ARG A 453 -10.84 23.64 4.09
CA ARG A 453 -10.06 22.86 3.11
C ARG A 453 -8.85 22.12 3.70
N ARG A 454 -8.57 22.29 5.00
CA ARG A 454 -7.42 21.68 5.68
C ARG A 454 -7.62 21.34 7.17
N LEU A 455 -8.81 21.53 7.74
CA LEU A 455 -9.02 21.25 9.16
C LEU A 455 -9.57 19.84 9.28
N ASP A 456 -8.79 18.98 9.92
CA ASP A 456 -9.17 17.61 10.17
C ASP A 456 -10.10 17.51 11.37
N GLN A 457 -10.95 16.50 11.31
CA GLN A 457 -11.94 16.17 12.31
C GLN A 457 -11.79 14.70 12.68
N ILE A 458 -11.51 14.41 13.95
CA ILE A 458 -11.64 13.07 14.51
C ILE A 458 -13.01 12.98 15.16
N THR A 459 -13.83 12.02 14.73
CA THR A 459 -15.26 11.98 15.03
C THR A 459 -15.62 11.25 16.31
N ASP A 460 -14.72 10.41 16.82
CA ASP A 460 -15.00 9.46 17.90
C ASP A 460 -13.83 9.26 18.88
N PHE A 461 -12.85 10.18 18.90
CA PHE A 461 -11.67 10.07 19.75
C PHE A 461 -12.01 9.73 21.22
N ASN A 462 -11.54 8.57 21.68
CA ASN A 462 -11.84 8.03 22.99
C ASN A 462 -10.58 7.59 23.75
N ALA A 463 -10.07 8.46 24.62
CA ALA A 463 -8.89 8.16 25.43
C ALA A 463 -9.09 6.97 26.40
N LEU A 464 -10.34 6.60 26.72
CA LEU A 464 -10.66 5.43 27.55
C LEU A 464 -10.50 4.11 26.80
N GLU A 465 -10.74 4.09 25.49
CA GLU A 465 -10.55 2.92 24.64
C GLU A 465 -9.09 2.75 24.23
N GLY A 466 -8.30 3.82 24.34
CA GLY A 466 -6.86 3.78 24.13
C GLY A 466 -6.40 4.66 22.98
N ASP A 467 -7.28 5.48 22.41
CA ASP A 467 -6.95 6.35 21.31
C ASP A 467 -5.84 7.33 21.62
N ARG A 468 -4.94 7.53 20.65
CA ARG A 468 -3.78 8.41 20.74
C ARG A 468 -3.61 9.18 19.45
N ILE A 469 -3.10 10.39 19.59
CA ILE A 469 -2.62 11.19 18.46
C ILE A 469 -1.12 10.93 18.33
N LYS A 470 -0.71 10.50 17.14
CA LYS A 470 0.69 10.22 16.84
C LYS A 470 1.25 11.38 16.03
N LEU A 471 2.22 12.09 16.59
CA LEU A 471 3.02 13.05 15.84
C LEU A 471 4.24 12.31 15.28
N ASP A 472 4.57 12.59 14.02
CA ASP A 472 5.68 11.97 13.30
C ASP A 472 6.38 12.97 12.38
N PHE A 473 7.53 13.47 12.80
CA PHE A 473 8.28 14.58 12.22
C PHE A 473 9.49 14.08 11.43
N ASP A 474 9.78 12.79 11.49
CA ASP A 474 10.90 12.13 10.84
C ASP A 474 10.47 10.96 9.92
N ASN A 475 9.16 10.75 9.73
CA ASN A 475 8.55 9.63 9.02
C ASN A 475 8.90 8.26 9.64
N ASN A 476 9.19 8.23 10.94
CA ASN A 476 9.48 7.02 11.68
C ASN A 476 8.50 6.86 12.84
N LEU A 477 7.41 6.12 12.62
CA LEU A 477 6.37 5.87 13.63
C LEU A 477 6.85 5.21 14.93
N SER A 478 8.09 4.71 14.98
CA SER A 478 8.71 4.18 16.20
C SER A 478 9.26 5.26 17.15
N THR A 479 9.43 6.50 16.69
CA THR A 479 9.91 7.60 17.54
C THR A 479 8.77 8.21 18.34
N ALA A 480 9.00 8.48 19.62
CA ALA A 480 8.03 9.14 20.48
C ALA A 480 8.22 10.66 20.38
N GLU A 481 7.34 11.32 19.64
CA GLU A 481 7.40 12.75 19.43
C GLU A 481 6.19 13.41 20.09
N LEU A 482 6.43 13.91 21.30
CA LEU A 482 5.36 14.30 22.19
C LEU A 482 5.36 15.82 22.45
N PRO A 483 4.19 16.46 22.61
CA PRO A 483 4.15 17.79 23.19
C PRO A 483 4.70 17.76 24.63
N SER A 484 5.30 18.85 25.09
CA SER A 484 5.88 18.90 26.44
C SER A 484 4.82 18.92 27.56
N SER A 485 3.60 19.38 27.25
CA SER A 485 2.44 19.37 28.13
C SER A 485 1.15 19.53 27.32
N ILE A 486 0.02 19.21 27.94
CA ILE A 486 -1.32 19.47 27.38
C ILE A 486 -2.14 20.23 28.42
N HIS A 487 -2.75 21.33 28.02
CA HIS A 487 -3.58 22.17 28.88
C HIS A 487 -5.01 22.27 28.36
N ASN A 488 -6.01 22.00 29.18
CA ASN A 488 -7.40 22.26 28.84
C ASN A 488 -7.78 23.68 29.26
N ALA A 489 -7.80 24.61 28.32
CA ALA A 489 -8.23 26.00 28.53
C ALA A 489 -9.76 26.11 28.73
N GLY A 490 -10.50 25.02 28.59
CA GLY A 490 -11.94 24.97 28.77
C GLY A 490 -12.69 25.78 27.72
N LYS A 491 -13.88 26.28 28.09
CA LYS A 491 -14.75 27.01 27.18
C LYS A 491 -14.37 28.48 27.10
N VAL A 492 -13.78 28.88 25.97
CA VAL A 492 -13.47 30.28 25.70
C VAL A 492 -14.67 30.96 25.05
N ARG A 493 -15.30 31.87 25.79
CA ARG A 493 -16.24 32.85 25.24
C ARG A 493 -15.39 33.95 24.62
N THR A 494 -15.37 34.06 23.29
CA THR A 494 -14.58 35.08 22.58
C THR A 494 -14.82 36.46 23.17
N PRO A 495 -13.84 37.10 23.81
CA PRO A 495 -13.89 38.53 24.04
C PRO A 495 -13.62 39.18 22.69
N VAL A 496 -14.40 40.20 22.32
CA VAL A 496 -14.03 41.07 21.22
C VAL A 496 -12.75 41.80 21.65
N LEU A 497 -11.58 41.32 21.23
CA LEU A 497 -10.32 42.01 21.48
C LEU A 497 -10.27 43.24 20.55
N PRO A 498 -10.24 44.47 21.08
CA PRO A 498 -10.10 45.66 20.25
C PRO A 498 -8.63 45.80 19.84
N GLY A 499 -8.38 45.81 18.52
CA GLY A 499 -7.14 46.37 17.98
C GLY A 499 -6.04 45.41 17.55
N ARG A 500 -6.32 44.45 16.66
CA ARG A 500 -5.39 44.08 15.57
C ARG A 500 -6.19 43.71 14.32
N GLY A 501 -5.82 44.31 13.19
CA GLY A 501 -6.57 44.29 11.94
C GLY A 501 -6.84 42.89 11.38
N THR A 502 -7.88 42.85 10.54
CA THR A 502 -8.44 41.70 9.80
C THR A 502 -9.23 40.68 10.63
N VAL A 503 -10.47 40.44 10.18
CA VAL A 503 -11.53 39.65 10.80
C VAL A 503 -11.09 38.21 11.07
N GLN A 504 -10.62 37.92 12.28
CA GLN A 504 -10.42 36.54 12.72
C GLN A 504 -11.79 35.94 13.08
N ARG A 505 -12.16 34.78 12.52
CA ARG A 505 -13.38 34.07 12.94
C ARG A 505 -13.22 33.60 14.38
N GLY A 506 -14.32 33.55 15.14
CA GLY A 506 -14.32 33.28 16.59
C GLY A 506 -13.62 31.97 17.04
N GLN A 507 -13.51 30.96 16.17
CA GLN A 507 -12.75 29.72 16.45
C GLN A 507 -11.25 29.99 16.54
N VAL A 508 -10.68 30.71 15.56
CA VAL A 508 -9.26 31.08 15.55
C VAL A 508 -8.92 31.98 16.73
N GLN A 509 -9.81 32.92 17.06
CA GLN A 509 -9.65 33.77 18.24
C GLN A 509 -9.69 32.97 19.55
N ALA A 510 -10.56 31.96 19.64
CA ALA A 510 -10.65 31.12 20.83
C ALA A 510 -9.38 30.28 21.02
N ILE A 511 -8.84 29.70 19.94
CA ILE A 511 -7.57 28.96 20.00
C ILE A 511 -6.42 29.90 20.34
N ALA A 512 -6.33 31.07 19.70
CA ALA A 512 -5.32 32.07 20.03
C ALA A 512 -5.40 32.54 21.50
N ALA A 513 -6.62 32.71 22.03
CA ALA A 513 -6.82 33.06 23.44
C ALA A 513 -6.40 31.92 24.38
N ALA A 514 -6.64 30.66 24.03
CA ALA A 514 -6.16 29.51 24.79
C ALA A 514 -4.63 29.41 24.79
N TYR A 515 -3.96 29.79 23.71
CA TYR A 515 -2.50 29.94 23.67
C TYR A 515 -1.99 31.12 24.50
N ASP A 516 -2.77 32.20 24.60
CA ASP A 516 -2.40 33.37 25.42
C ASP A 516 -2.60 33.13 26.92
N ASP A 517 -3.50 32.21 27.28
CA ASP A 517 -3.83 31.83 28.65
C ASP A 517 -4.31 30.38 28.75
N VAL A 518 -3.37 29.45 28.99
CA VAL A 518 -3.63 28.00 29.01
C VAL A 518 -4.42 27.53 30.22
N ASN A 519 -4.43 28.32 31.30
CA ASN A 519 -5.20 28.03 32.51
C ASN A 519 -5.94 29.28 32.98
N PRO A 520 -7.20 29.47 32.54
CA PRO A 520 -7.96 30.67 32.84
C PRO A 520 -8.47 30.75 34.28
N ILE A 521 -8.21 29.74 35.13
CA ILE A 521 -8.58 29.77 36.55
C ILE A 521 -7.56 30.55 37.37
N ILE A 522 -6.30 30.54 36.96
CA ILE A 522 -5.22 31.25 37.65
C ILE A 522 -5.17 32.69 37.10
N PRO A 523 -5.15 33.73 37.95
CA PRO A 523 -5.01 35.10 37.48
C PRO A 523 -3.66 35.35 36.78
N GLY A 524 -3.69 36.00 35.62
CA GLY A 524 -2.51 36.38 34.83
C GLY A 524 -2.41 35.59 33.52
N ARG A 525 -1.84 36.20 32.48
CA ARG A 525 -1.72 35.54 31.16
C ARG A 525 -0.66 34.44 31.20
N GLN A 526 -1.10 33.19 31.16
CA GLN A 526 -0.21 32.03 31.14
C GLN A 526 -0.07 31.53 29.70
N ARG A 527 0.84 32.16 28.95
CA ARG A 527 1.05 31.81 27.54
C ARG A 527 1.55 30.37 27.42
N ALA A 528 0.99 29.63 26.45
CA ALA A 528 1.51 28.34 26.01
C ALA A 528 2.98 28.50 25.59
N ARG A 529 3.83 27.59 26.05
CA ARG A 529 5.23 27.52 25.67
C ARG A 529 5.39 26.79 24.35
N VAL A 530 6.60 26.84 23.82
CA VAL A 530 6.96 26.14 22.60
C VAL A 530 6.78 24.62 22.80
N SER A 531 6.22 23.94 21.81
CA SER A 531 5.91 22.49 21.88
C SER A 531 4.82 22.07 22.87
N GLU A 532 4.07 22.99 23.48
CA GLU A 532 2.90 22.63 24.30
C GLU A 532 1.65 22.47 23.43
N ALA A 533 0.68 21.72 23.94
CA ALA A 533 -0.63 21.54 23.33
C ALA A 533 -1.74 22.15 24.20
N VAL A 534 -2.81 22.61 23.55
CA VAL A 534 -4.00 23.14 24.23
C VAL A 534 -5.28 22.50 23.70
N ILE A 535 -6.22 22.25 24.60
CA ILE A 535 -7.60 21.90 24.28
C ILE A 535 -8.48 23.09 24.61
N VAL A 536 -9.35 23.47 23.68
CA VAL A 536 -10.27 24.60 23.85
C VAL A 536 -11.64 24.31 23.25
N ALA A 537 -12.69 24.65 23.99
CA ALA A 537 -14.06 24.61 23.49
C ALA A 537 -14.52 26.00 23.05
N HIS A 538 -15.03 26.09 21.82
CA HIS A 538 -15.68 27.30 21.29
C HIS A 538 -17.03 26.96 20.67
N LYS A 539 -18.09 27.61 21.17
CA LYS A 539 -19.49 27.28 20.85
C LYS A 539 -19.82 25.81 21.15
N ARG A 540 -20.04 25.00 20.11
CA ARG A 540 -20.38 23.56 20.18
C ARG A 540 -19.24 22.68 19.66
N ARG A 541 -18.04 23.24 19.48
CA ARG A 541 -16.87 22.50 18.97
C ARG A 541 -15.72 22.53 19.95
N THR A 542 -14.94 21.47 19.96
CA THR A 542 -13.72 21.32 20.76
C THR A 542 -12.54 21.13 19.83
N TYR A 543 -11.47 21.87 20.09
CA TYR A 543 -10.25 21.82 19.29
C TYR A 543 -9.08 21.41 20.15
N LEU A 544 -8.25 20.52 19.63
CA LEU A 544 -6.90 20.27 20.12
C LEU A 544 -5.92 20.98 19.19
N SER A 545 -4.91 21.62 19.75
CA SER A 545 -3.87 22.28 18.94
C SER A 545 -2.48 22.07 19.55
N VAL A 546 -1.48 21.85 18.69
CA VAL A 546 -0.09 21.56 19.06
C VAL A 546 0.83 22.62 18.46
N ASN A 547 1.68 23.22 19.31
CA ASN A 547 2.55 24.32 18.90
C ASN A 547 3.77 23.89 18.05
N ASP A 548 4.06 24.68 17.03
CA ASP A 548 5.13 24.47 16.04
C ASP A 548 6.56 24.84 16.49
N ASN A 549 6.77 24.89 17.81
CA ASN A 549 7.98 25.33 18.47
C ASN A 549 8.26 26.84 18.35
N GLN A 550 7.25 27.67 18.04
CA GLN A 550 7.32 29.13 18.09
C GLN A 550 6.27 29.72 19.01
N ALA A 551 6.62 30.76 19.76
CA ALA A 551 5.70 31.33 20.74
C ALA A 551 4.44 31.92 20.08
N GLY A 552 3.27 31.56 20.64
CA GLY A 552 1.96 32.04 20.22
C GLY A 552 1.34 31.25 19.06
N PHE A 553 0.02 31.38 18.92
CA PHE A 553 -0.74 30.61 17.92
C PHE A 553 -0.52 31.14 16.50
N ASN A 554 -0.19 30.25 15.57
CA ASN A 554 -0.13 30.47 14.15
C ASN A 554 -1.02 29.47 13.39
N PRO A 555 -2.15 29.93 12.81
CA PRO A 555 -3.12 29.04 12.15
C PRO A 555 -2.60 28.33 10.90
N LYS A 556 -1.41 28.69 10.39
CA LYS A 556 -0.76 28.08 9.22
C LYS A 556 0.46 27.22 9.58
N ARG A 557 0.72 26.98 10.86
CA ARG A 557 1.93 26.26 11.28
C ARG A 557 1.70 25.38 12.49
N ASP A 558 0.82 25.79 13.39
CA ASP A 558 0.35 24.94 14.48
C ASP A 558 -0.69 23.95 13.96
N LEU A 559 -0.61 22.72 14.46
CA LEU A 559 -1.61 21.69 14.21
C LEU A 559 -2.90 22.09 14.91
N VAL A 560 -4.03 21.92 14.24
CA VAL A 560 -5.36 22.10 14.84
C VAL A 560 -6.23 20.94 14.42
N ILE A 561 -6.89 20.26 15.36
CA ILE A 561 -7.78 19.13 15.08
C ILE A 561 -9.13 19.42 15.73
N ASP A 562 -10.22 19.18 15.00
CA ASP A 562 -11.57 19.18 15.57
C ASP A 562 -11.83 17.82 16.23
N VAL A 563 -11.90 17.81 17.55
CA VAL A 563 -12.13 16.62 18.39
C VAL A 563 -13.46 16.74 19.13
N THR A 564 -14.45 17.34 18.46
CA THR A 564 -15.78 17.54 19.03
C THR A 564 -16.41 16.20 19.40
N GLY A 565 -16.73 16.04 20.69
CA GLY A 565 -17.28 14.79 21.23
C GLY A 565 -16.25 13.88 21.90
N MET A 566 -14.98 14.31 22.00
CA MET A 566 -13.94 13.51 22.64
C MET A 566 -14.29 13.07 24.06
N ASN A 567 -14.00 11.81 24.37
CA ASN A 567 -14.11 11.27 25.72
C ASN A 567 -12.78 11.46 26.47
N PHE A 568 -12.81 12.24 27.55
CA PHE A 568 -11.66 12.42 28.43
C PHE A 568 -11.47 11.20 29.33
N GLN A 569 -10.22 10.88 29.66
CA GLN A 569 -9.91 9.72 30.50
C GLN A 569 -10.44 9.86 31.93
N ARG A 570 -10.49 11.09 32.46
CA ARG A 570 -11.09 11.36 33.78
C ARG A 570 -12.05 12.53 33.65
N PRO A 571 -13.18 12.54 34.39
CA PRO A 571 -14.12 13.66 34.39
C PRO A 571 -13.48 15.03 34.67
N GLN A 572 -12.43 15.05 35.52
CA GLN A 572 -11.69 16.26 35.87
C GLN A 572 -10.82 16.82 34.73
N ASP A 573 -10.41 15.98 33.76
CA ASP A 573 -9.61 16.43 32.62
C ASP A 573 -10.44 17.29 31.65
N ALA A 574 -11.77 17.20 31.73
CA ALA A 574 -12.70 18.05 30.98
C ALA A 574 -12.87 19.47 31.59
N LEU A 575 -12.34 19.71 32.81
CA LEU A 575 -12.44 21.00 33.48
C LEU A 575 -11.42 22.00 32.92
N ALA A 576 -11.80 23.28 32.92
CA ALA A 576 -10.89 24.36 32.57
C ALA A 576 -9.69 24.38 33.55
N GLY A 577 -8.51 24.69 33.05
CA GLY A 577 -7.27 24.74 33.83
C GLY A 577 -6.65 23.38 34.15
N ALA A 578 -7.23 22.28 33.68
CA ALA A 578 -6.62 20.97 33.85
C ALA A 578 -5.33 20.83 33.02
N THR A 579 -4.31 20.21 33.59
CA THR A 579 -3.14 19.71 32.87
C THR A 579 -3.30 18.20 32.66
N LEU A 580 -3.22 17.78 31.42
CA LEU A 580 -3.49 16.40 31.01
C LEU A 580 -2.17 15.66 30.85
N SER A 581 -2.16 14.36 31.13
CA SER A 581 -0.97 13.55 30.91
C SER A 581 -0.75 13.35 29.42
N VAL A 582 0.46 13.65 28.94
CA VAL A 582 0.75 13.58 27.50
C VAL A 582 0.52 12.18 26.93
N ASN A 583 1.01 11.15 27.62
CA ASN A 583 0.95 9.75 27.17
C ASN A 583 -0.48 9.16 27.16
N GLN A 584 -1.46 9.90 27.69
CA GLN A 584 -2.88 9.51 27.68
C GLN A 584 -3.58 9.94 26.39
N TYR A 585 -3.02 10.91 25.67
CA TYR A 585 -3.62 11.49 24.47
C TYR A 585 -2.68 11.47 23.26
N PHE A 586 -1.37 11.26 23.47
CA PHE A 586 -0.34 11.17 22.44
C PHE A 586 0.53 9.92 22.62
N THR A 587 1.16 9.44 21.55
CA THR A 587 2.06 8.27 21.55
C THR A 587 3.24 8.40 20.61
#